data_AF-A0A962DU13-F1
#
_entry.id   AF-A0A962DU13-F1
#
_cell.length_a   1.000
_cell.length_b   1.000
_cell.length_c   1.000
_cell.angle_alpha   90.00
_cell.angle_beta   90.00
_cell.angle_gamma   90.00
#
_symmetry.space_group_name_H-M   'P 1'
#
loop_
_entity.id
_entity.type
_entity.pdbx_description
1 polymer ?
#
loop_
_entity_poly.entity_id
_entity_poly.type
_entity_poly.pdbx_seq_one_letter_code
_entity_poly.pdbx_strand_id
1 'polypeptide(L)'
;MKAMDDHRRQLLQFMLAAGVLPSLPLLAATPKLLTRGIPGTTEQLPVVGLGTWRAFDVPRRGQSTREAQAALEALVKLGGRV
;
A
#
# COMPACT_ATOMS: atom_id res chain seq x y z
N MET A 1 -47.59 5.74 -23.65
CA MET A 1 -46.76 6.51 -22.70
C MET A 1 -46.16 5.57 -21.65
N LYS A 2 -45.29 4.64 -22.05
CA LYS A 2 -44.64 3.63 -21.15
C LYS A 2 -43.19 3.41 -21.58
N ALA A 3 -42.95 3.40 -22.89
CA ALA A 3 -41.61 3.40 -23.49
C ALA A 3 -40.71 4.55 -23.00
N MET A 4 -41.23 5.77 -22.80
CA MET A 4 -40.41 6.91 -22.34
C MET A 4 -39.94 6.77 -20.88
N ASP A 5 -40.70 6.06 -20.03
CA ASP A 5 -40.32 5.80 -18.64
C ASP A 5 -39.21 4.74 -18.55
N ASP A 6 -39.25 3.75 -19.45
CA ASP A 6 -38.21 2.73 -19.58
C ASP A 6 -36.86 3.33 -20.01
N HIS A 7 -36.86 4.28 -20.95
CA HIS A 7 -35.63 4.96 -21.40
C HIS A 7 -35.02 5.86 -20.31
N ARG A 8 -35.85 6.57 -19.53
CA ARG A 8 -35.38 7.34 -18.37
C ARG A 8 -34.72 6.45 -17.32
N ARG A 9 -35.35 5.33 -16.99
CA ARG A 9 -34.80 4.34 -16.05
C ARG A 9 -33.48 3.76 -16.54
N GLN A 10 -33.38 3.42 -17.82
CA GLN A 10 -32.14 2.91 -18.42
C GLN A 10 -31.02 3.95 -18.39
N LEU A 11 -31.31 5.21 -18.72
CA LEU A 11 -30.31 6.29 -18.65
C LEU A 11 -29.77 6.50 -17.23
N LEU A 12 -30.64 6.43 -16.22
CA LEU A 12 -30.23 6.51 -14.82
C LEU A 12 -29.36 5.31 -14.41
N GLN A 13 -29.70 4.10 -14.85
CA GLN A 13 -28.90 2.90 -14.60
C GLN A 13 -27.51 2.98 -15.24
N PHE A 14 -27.42 3.46 -16.49
CA PHE A 14 -26.15 3.66 -17.18
C PHE A 14 -25.30 4.75 -16.53
N MET A 15 -25.88 5.86 -16.06
CA MET A 15 -25.14 6.88 -15.32
C MET A 15 -24.59 6.36 -13.99
N LEU A 16 -25.38 5.55 -13.26
CA LEU A 16 -24.95 4.96 -12.00
C LEU A 16 -23.81 3.95 -12.21
N ALA A 17 -23.92 3.09 -13.24
CA ALA A 17 -22.86 2.15 -13.60
C ALA A 17 -21.58 2.86 -14.09
N ALA A 18 -21.72 3.90 -14.90
CA ALA A 18 -20.61 4.73 -15.37
C ALA A 18 -19.90 5.47 -14.23
N GLY A 19 -20.63 5.90 -13.20
CA GLY A 19 -20.07 6.54 -12.01
C GLY A 19 -19.26 5.59 -11.11
N VAL A 20 -19.54 4.29 -11.12
CA VAL A 20 -18.85 3.29 -10.28
C VAL A 20 -17.55 2.78 -10.92
N LEU A 21 -17.48 2.71 -12.25
CA LEU A 21 -16.30 2.25 -13.00
C LEU A 21 -14.95 2.90 -12.61
N PRO A 22 -14.83 4.24 -12.40
CA PRO A 22 -13.57 4.85 -11.99
C PRO A 22 -13.17 4.56 -10.53
N SER A 23 -14.05 3.99 -9.71
CA SER A 23 -13.77 3.65 -8.31
C SER A 23 -13.22 2.23 -8.09
N LEU A 24 -13.24 1.39 -9.12
CA LEU A 24 -12.67 0.03 -9.08
C LEU A 24 -11.17 -0.02 -8.71
N PRO A 25 -10.28 0.84 -9.25
CA PRO A 25 -8.86 0.84 -8.84
C PRO A 25 -8.63 1.40 -7.42
N LEU A 26 -9.61 2.06 -6.81
CA LEU A 26 -9.50 2.53 -5.42
C LEU A 26 -9.70 1.39 -4.40
N LEU A 27 -10.31 0.28 -4.83
CA LEU A 27 -10.46 -0.95 -4.05
C LEU A 27 -9.23 -1.87 -4.20
N ALA A 28 -8.29 -1.54 -5.08
CA ALA A 28 -7.03 -2.26 -5.18
C ALA A 28 -6.19 -1.96 -3.92
N ALA A 29 -6.21 -2.91 -2.98
CA ALA A 29 -5.39 -2.82 -1.78
C ALA A 29 -3.92 -2.70 -2.19
N THR A 30 -3.30 -1.57 -1.86
CA THR A 30 -1.85 -1.41 -2.03
C THR A 30 -1.16 -2.47 -1.17
N PRO A 31 -0.18 -3.23 -1.69
CA PRO A 31 0.53 -4.22 -0.90
C PRO A 31 1.18 -3.53 0.30
N LYS A 32 0.64 -3.79 1.49
CA LYS A 32 1.11 -3.24 2.75
C LYS A 32 2.02 -4.26 3.42
N LEU A 33 3.11 -3.81 4.04
CA LEU A 33 3.93 -4.69 4.87
C LEU A 33 3.07 -5.44 5.90
N LEU A 34 3.33 -6.74 6.03
CA LEU A 34 2.69 -7.57 7.05
C LEU A 34 3.11 -7.07 8.44
N THR A 35 2.14 -6.93 9.34
CA THR A 35 2.38 -6.45 10.70
C THR A 35 1.78 -7.39 11.75
N ARG A 36 2.34 -7.37 12.95
CA ARG A 36 1.84 -8.07 14.14
C ARG A 36 1.74 -7.08 15.30
N GLY A 37 0.66 -7.17 16.06
CA GLY A 37 0.50 -6.37 17.26
C GLY A 37 1.47 -6.78 18.36
N ILE A 38 2.00 -5.80 19.10
CA ILE A 38 2.77 -6.07 20.32
C ILE A 38 1.77 -6.41 21.44
N PRO A 39 1.92 -7.56 22.13
CA PRO A 39 1.05 -7.89 23.25
C PRO A 39 1.04 -6.78 24.31
N GLY A 40 -0.16 -6.36 24.72
CA GLY A 40 -0.32 -5.31 25.74
C GLY A 40 -0.22 -3.86 25.23
N THR A 41 -0.08 -3.64 23.91
CA THR A 41 -0.14 -2.30 23.30
C THR A 41 -1.10 -2.26 22.11
N THR A 42 -1.36 -1.05 21.60
CA THR A 42 -2.11 -0.82 20.34
C THR A 42 -1.18 -0.70 19.12
N GLU A 43 0.12 -0.98 19.29
CA GLU A 43 1.13 -0.78 18.25
C GLU A 43 1.24 -2.00 17.33
N GLN A 44 1.31 -1.72 16.02
CA GLN A 44 1.49 -2.71 14.97
C GLN A 44 2.94 -2.65 14.45
N LEU A 45 3.72 -3.71 14.66
CA LEU A 45 5.09 -3.80 14.17
C LEU A 45 5.17 -4.59 12.86
N PRO A 46 6.02 -4.17 11.89
CA PRO A 46 6.38 -5.02 10.76
C PRO A 46 6.90 -6.38 11.21
N VAL A 47 6.46 -7.46 10.57
CA VAL A 47 6.95 -8.82 10.89
C VAL A 47 8.40 -9.04 10.43
N VAL A 48 8.89 -8.19 9.53
CA VAL A 48 10.28 -8.14 9.09
C VAL A 48 10.88 -6.82 9.58
N GLY A 49 11.97 -6.90 10.33
CA GLY A 49 12.76 -5.75 10.76
C GLY A 49 14.17 -5.77 10.18
N LEU A 50 14.85 -4.62 10.21
CA LEU A 50 16.28 -4.53 9.91
C LEU A 50 17.08 -4.50 11.21
N GLY A 51 17.85 -5.55 11.47
CA GLY A 51 18.83 -5.56 12.56
C GLY A 51 20.07 -4.77 12.16
N THR A 52 20.51 -3.86 13.01
CA THR A 52 21.70 -3.02 12.74
C THR A 52 23.02 -3.75 13.02
N TRP A 53 23.00 -4.84 13.79
CA TRP A 53 24.21 -5.55 14.19
C TRP A 53 24.92 -6.19 13.00
N ARG A 54 26.17 -5.79 12.75
CA ARG A 54 27.11 -6.25 11.70
C ARG A 54 26.71 -5.98 10.25
N ALA A 55 25.44 -6.10 9.87
CA ALA A 55 25.00 -5.91 8.48
C ALA A 55 25.03 -4.44 8.03
N PHE A 56 24.88 -3.50 8.97
CA PHE A 56 24.92 -2.06 8.71
C PHE A 56 26.18 -1.37 9.25
N ASP A 57 27.16 -2.14 9.75
CA ASP A 57 28.48 -1.64 10.09
C ASP A 57 29.34 -1.55 8.82
N VAL A 58 28.98 -0.58 7.98
CA VAL A 58 29.59 -0.36 6.66
C VAL A 58 30.51 0.86 6.69
N PRO A 59 31.60 0.87 5.91
CA PRO A 59 32.45 2.05 5.78
C PRO A 59 31.65 3.27 5.29
N ARG A 60 32.19 4.48 5.51
CA ARG A 60 31.54 5.74 5.15
C ARG A 60 31.22 5.87 3.65
N ARG A 61 31.97 5.17 2.79
CA ARG A 61 31.77 5.15 1.34
C ARG A 61 32.14 3.76 0.82
N GLY A 62 31.46 3.35 -0.24
CA GLY A 62 31.74 2.09 -0.92
C GLY A 62 30.48 1.42 -1.40
N GLN A 63 30.65 0.23 -1.95
CA GLN A 63 29.55 -0.58 -2.45
C GLN A 63 28.61 -1.02 -1.33
N SER A 64 29.15 -1.45 -0.18
CA SER A 64 28.37 -1.84 1.00
C SER A 64 27.52 -0.72 1.57
N THR A 65 27.98 0.54 1.53
CA THR A 65 27.17 1.71 1.90
C THR A 65 25.94 1.87 0.99
N ARG A 66 26.12 1.68 -0.32
CA ARG A 66 25.04 1.79 -1.31
C ARG A 66 24.01 0.68 -1.14
N GLU A 67 24.47 -0.53 -0.85
CA GLU A 67 23.60 -1.67 -0.58
C GLU A 67 22.79 -1.47 0.71
N ALA A 68 23.43 -1.00 1.78
CA ALA A 68 22.75 -0.63 3.02
C ALA A 68 21.70 0.46 2.80
N GLN A 69 22.04 1.49 2.01
CA GLN A 69 21.10 2.55 1.65
C GLN A 69 19.90 2.01 0.85
N ALA A 70 20.15 1.18 -0.16
CA ALA A 70 19.10 0.58 -0.98
C ALA A 70 18.14 -0.30 -0.15
N ALA A 71 18.67 -1.05 0.84
CA ALA A 71 17.85 -1.83 1.76
C ALA A 71 16.94 -0.95 2.63
N LEU A 72 17.46 0.17 3.14
CA LEU A 72 16.69 1.11 3.95
C LEU A 72 15.61 1.82 3.12
N GLU A 73 15.95 2.24 1.90
CA GLU A 73 15.00 2.84 0.95
C GLU A 73 13.86 1.87 0.60
N ALA A 74 14.18 0.59 0.36
CA ALA A 74 13.19 -0.45 0.10
C ALA A 74 12.26 -0.67 1.30
N LEU A 75 12.81 -0.70 2.52
CA LEU A 75 12.01 -0.85 3.74
C LEU A 75 10.99 0.29 3.88
N VAL A 76 11.44 1.54 3.74
CA VAL A 76 10.58 2.72 3.86
C VAL A 76 9.53 2.75 2.75
N LYS A 77 9.92 2.46 1.51
CA LYS A 77 9.01 2.41 0.35
C LYS A 77 7.87 1.39 0.54
N LEU A 78 8.12 0.30 1.25
CA LEU A 78 7.13 -0.74 1.54
C LEU A 78 6.30 -0.48 2.81
N GLY A 79 6.54 0.65 3.50
CA GLY A 79 5.79 1.08 4.69
C GLY A 79 6.45 0.72 6.03
N GLY A 80 7.73 0.35 6.01
CA GLY A 80 8.54 0.16 7.21
C GLY A 80 8.94 1.49 7.84
N ARG A 81 9.43 1.46 9.07
CA ARG A 81 9.76 2.65 9.88
C ARG A 81 11.18 2.49 10.45
N VAL A 82 11.85 3.62 10.71
CA VAL A 82 13.23 3.73 11.23
C VAL A 82 13.22 4.54 12.52
#